data_AF-A0A9E0RQ42-F1
#
_entry.id   AF-A0A9E0RQ42-F1
#
_cell.length_a   1.000
_cell.length_b   1.000
_cell.length_c   1.000
_cell.angle_alpha   90.00
_cell.angle_beta   90.00
_cell.angle_gamma   90.00
#
_symmetry.space_group_name_H-M   'P 1'
#
loop_
_entity.id
_entity.type
_entity.pdbx_description
1 polymer ?
#
loop_
_entity_poly.entity_id
_entity_poly.type
_entity_poly.pdbx_seq_one_letter_code
_entity_poly.pdbx_strand_id
1 'polypeptide(L)' 'MSDRAVLEAVELGKTYRDARRDIVVLDGLALSVSAGEWLAIVGASG' A
#
# COMPACT_ATOMS: atom_id res chain seq x y z
N MET A 1 2.78 -25.62 5.86
CA MET A 1 2.18 -24.56 5.02
C MET A 1 3.26 -23.51 4.84
N SER A 2 3.60 -23.15 3.61
CA SER A 2 4.63 -22.14 3.38
C SER A 2 4.10 -20.78 3.81
N ASP A 3 4.74 -20.16 4.79
CA ASP A 3 4.42 -18.84 5.35
C ASP A 3 4.86 -17.72 4.39
N ARG A 4 4.62 -17.92 3.10
CA ARG A 4 5.13 -17.06 2.02
C ARG A 4 4.08 -16.01 1.71
N ALA A 5 4.47 -14.74 1.85
CA ALA A 5 3.70 -13.64 1.33
C ALA A 5 3.47 -13.80 -0.19
N VAL A 6 2.21 -13.68 -0.62
CA VAL A 6 1.82 -13.66 -2.03
C VAL A 6 1.79 -12.24 -2.58
N LEU A 7 1.66 -11.23 -1.71
CA LEU A 7 1.82 -9.82 -2.03
C LEU A 7 2.71 -9.18 -0.98
N GLU A 8 3.63 -8.32 -1.42
CA GLU A 8 4.53 -7.59 -0.55
C GLU A 8 4.73 -6.17 -1.09
N ALA A 9 4.62 -5.18 -0.21
CA ALA A 9 4.99 -3.79 -0.41
C ALA A 9 5.96 -3.40 0.70
N VAL A 10 7.11 -2.85 0.31
CA VAL A 10 8.16 -2.39 1.24
C VAL A 10 8.45 -0.94 0.90
N GLU A 11 8.26 -0.05 1.87
CA GLU A 11 8.49 1.41 1.72
C GLU A 11 7.81 2.00 0.47
N LEU A 12 6.59 1.53 0.17
CA LEU A 12 5.90 1.95 -1.05
C LEU A 12 5.42 3.40 -0.93
N GLY A 13 6.06 4.27 -1.70
CA GLY A 13 5.68 5.67 -1.85
C GLY A 13 4.93 5.94 -3.15
N LYS A 14 3.95 6.85 -3.09
CA LYS A 14 3.28 7.39 -4.29
C LYS A 14 2.97 8.85 -4.08
N THR A 15 3.46 9.67 -5.01
CA THR A 15 3.15 11.09 -5.11
C THR A 15 2.54 11.38 -6.48
N TYR A 16 1.39 12.04 -6.51
CA TYR A 16 0.84 12.68 -7.71
C TYR A 16 1.29 14.12 -7.75
N ARG A 17 1.55 14.62 -8.96
CA ARG A 17 1.93 16.01 -9.18
C ARG A 17 0.85 16.66 -10.03
N ASP A 18 0.24 17.69 -9.48
CA ASP A 18 -0.78 18.50 -10.14
C ASP A 18 -0.28 19.94 -10.15
N ALA A 19 0.38 20.31 -11.26
CA ALA A 19 0.95 21.62 -11.62
C ALA A 19 1.65 22.42 -10.50
N ARG A 20 0.90 22.83 -9.47
CA ARG A 20 1.32 23.66 -8.34
C ARG A 20 1.48 22.89 -7.03
N ARG A 21 1.13 21.60 -6.97
CA ARG A 21 1.20 20.82 -5.73
C ARG A 21 1.63 19.37 -5.96
N ASP A 22 2.36 18.88 -4.97
CA ASP A 22 2.65 17.47 -4.79
C ASP A 22 1.63 16.91 -3.79
N ILE A 23 0.98 15.81 -4.17
CA ILE A 23 0.01 15.09 -3.35
C ILE A 23 0.62 13.72 -3.02
N VAL A 24 1.12 13.58 -1.81
CA VAL A 24 1.60 12.29 -1.29
C VAL A 24 0.38 11.46 -0.92
N VAL A 25 0.15 10.37 -1.66
CA VAL A 25 -0.99 9.47 -1.45
C VAL A 25 -0.60 8.16 -0.76
N LEU A 26 0.66 7.75 -0.88
CA LEU A 26 1.25 6.71 -0.06
C LEU A 26 2.62 7.21 0.38
N ASP A 27 2.93 7.03 1.66
CA ASP A 27 4.19 7.42 2.27
C ASP A 27 4.75 6.22 3.03
N GLY A 28 5.77 5.57 2.46
CA GLY A 28 6.43 4.42 3.10
C GLY A 28 5.50 3.25 3.45
N LEU A 29 4.49 2.93 2.63
CA LEU A 29 3.58 1.82 2.95
C LEU A 29 4.34 0.48 3.00
N ALA A 30 4.28 -0.19 4.15
CA ALA A 30 4.72 -1.56 4.34
C ALA A 30 3.50 -2.48 4.54
N LEU A 31 3.34 -3.48 3.68
CA LEU A 31 2.21 -4.42 3.69
C LEU A 31 2.65 -5.78 3.16
N SER A 32 2.27 -6.85 3.84
CA SER A 32 2.41 -8.22 3.36
C SER A 32 1.05 -8.93 3.43
N VAL A 33 0.73 -9.71 2.40
CA VAL A 33 -0.47 -10.55 2.37
C VAL A 33 -0.06 -12.00 2.18
N SER A 34 -0.52 -12.87 3.07
CA SER A 34 -0.21 -14.30 3.06
C SER A 34 -1.12 -15.08 2.10
N ALA A 35 -0.68 -16.25 1.65
CA ALA A 35 -1.50 -17.12 0.82
C ALA A 35 -2.81 -17.51 1.54
N GLY A 36 -3.95 -17.20 0.92
CA GLY A 36 -5.28 -17.50 1.48
C GLY A 36 -5.79 -16.48 2.51
N GLU A 37 -5.03 -15.42 2.79
CA GLU A 37 -5.45 -14.33 3.66
C GLU A 37 -6.52 -13.47 2.96
N TRP A 38 -7.54 -13.07 3.73
CA TRP A 38 -8.56 -12.13 3.30
C TRP A 38 -8.31 -10.80 3.98
N LEU A 39 -7.95 -9.78 3.20
CA LEU A 39 -7.62 -8.44 3.68
C LEU A 39 -8.64 -7.43 3.13
N ALA A 40 -9.04 -6.48 3.97
CA ALA A 40 -9.82 -5.30 3.55
C ALA A 40 -8.99 -4.02 3.79
N ILE A 41 -8.94 -3.14 2.78
CA ILE A 41 -8.38 -1.79 2.92
C ILE A 41 -9.54 -0.83 3.16
N VAL A 42 -9.48 -0.08 4.26
CA VAL A 42 -10.53 0.87 4.67
C VAL A 42 -9.92 2.21 5.05
N GLY A 43 -10.64 3.29 4.81
CA GLY A 43 -10.21 4.64 5.12
C GLY A 43 -11.31 5.66 4.83
N ALA A 44 -11.14 6.87 5.34
CA ALA A 44 -11.96 8.00 4.91
C ALA A 44 -11.70 8.31 3.43
N SER A 45 -12.65 8.99 2.77
CA SER A 45 -12.42 9.47 1.40
C SER A 45 -11.18 10.36 1.36
N GLY A 46 -10.23 10.02 0.49
CA GLY A 46 -8.96 10.70 0.28
C GLY A 46 -8.37 10.31 -1.06
#